data_AF-A0A961SIQ1-F1
#
_entry.id   AF-A0A961SIQ1-F1
#
_cell.length_a   1.000
_cell.length_b   1.000
_cell.length_c   1.000
_cell.angle_alpha   90.00
_cell.angle_beta   90.00
_cell.angle_gamma   90.00
#
_symmetry.space_group_name_H-M   'P 1'
#
loop_
_entity.id
_entity.type
_entity.pdbx_description
1 polymer ?
#
loop_
_entity_poly.entity_id
_entity_poly.type
_entity_poly.pdbx_seq_one_letter_code
_entity_poly.pdbx_strand_id
1 'polypeptide(L)'
;MTDFETARSFFVDLLGFVIEMDGERSEPALATVTAVPGARVRLAMLRLGDYRIELFKYHGSKYLPSIHPQDKNGLTHIGFEVLT
;
A
#
# COMPACT_ATOMS: atom_id res chain seq x y z
N MET A 1 4.52 -1.07 3.32
CA MET A 1 5.36 -2.07 2.64
C MET A 1 6.82 -1.85 3.02
N THR A 2 7.53 -2.91 3.39
CA THR A 2 8.97 -2.87 3.69
C THR A 2 9.78 -2.84 2.39
N ASP A 3 9.41 -3.68 1.43
CA ASP A 3 9.86 -3.62 0.03
C ASP A 3 8.72 -3.09 -0.86
N PHE A 4 8.91 -1.91 -1.44
CA PHE A 4 7.89 -1.26 -2.26
C PHE A 4 7.90 -1.79 -3.69
N GLU A 5 9.09 -2.02 -4.25
CA GLU A 5 9.21 -2.40 -5.66
C GLU A 5 8.78 -3.85 -5.88
N THR A 6 9.08 -4.75 -4.94
CA THR A 6 8.54 -6.12 -4.97
C THR A 6 7.02 -6.12 -4.86
N ALA A 7 6.43 -5.33 -3.96
CA ALA A 7 4.99 -5.24 -3.83
C ALA A 7 4.34 -4.67 -5.11
N ARG A 8 4.92 -3.60 -5.67
CA ARG A 8 4.45 -2.99 -6.92
C ARG A 8 4.50 -3.98 -8.07
N SER A 9 5.61 -4.68 -8.27
CA SER A 9 5.76 -5.69 -9.32
C SER A 9 4.74 -6.83 -9.16
N PHE A 10 4.50 -7.31 -7.93
CA PHE A 10 3.47 -8.32 -7.67
C PHE A 10 2.07 -7.87 -8.14
N PHE A 11 1.64 -6.66 -7.77
CA PHE A 11 0.31 -6.21 -8.17
C PHE A 11 0.21 -5.87 -9.66
N VAL A 12 1.24 -5.25 -10.23
CA VAL A 12 1.22 -4.78 -11.62
C VAL A 12 1.54 -5.90 -12.60
N ASP A 13 2.69 -6.55 -12.43
CA ASP A 13 3.23 -7.48 -13.43
C ASP A 13 2.57 -8.85 -13.32
N LEU A 14 2.27 -9.31 -12.10
CA LEU A 14 1.65 -10.63 -11.89
C LEU A 14 0.12 -10.57 -11.86
N LEU A 15 -0.47 -9.61 -11.12
CA LEU A 15 -1.94 -9.53 -10.97
C LEU A 15 -2.62 -8.61 -11.99
N GLY A 16 -1.86 -7.90 -12.83
CA GLY A 16 -2.41 -7.10 -13.93
C GLY A 16 -3.06 -5.78 -13.52
N PHE A 17 -2.71 -5.23 -12.35
CA PHE A 17 -3.18 -3.90 -11.96
C PHE A 17 -2.56 -2.81 -12.84
N VAL A 18 -3.33 -1.75 -13.08
CA VAL A 18 -2.87 -0.53 -13.75
C VAL A 18 -2.50 0.52 -12.72
N ILE A 19 -1.40 1.23 -12.95
CA ILE A 19 -0.96 2.34 -12.11
C ILE A 19 -1.76 3.60 -12.47
N GLU A 20 -2.46 4.17 -11.49
CA GLU A 20 -3.16 5.45 -11.64
C GLU A 20 -2.33 6.63 -11.11
N MET A 21 -1.49 6.38 -10.10
CA MET A 21 -0.57 7.36 -9.53
C MET A 21 0.62 6.63 -8.94
N ASP A 22 1.82 7.19 -9.08
CA ASP A 22 3.06 6.61 -8.59
C ASP A 22 4.05 7.75 -8.28
N GLY A 23 4.50 7.87 -7.03
CA GLY A 23 5.37 8.97 -6.65
C GLY A 23 5.79 9.03 -5.18
N GLU A 24 6.56 10.06 -4.87
CA GLU A 24 6.92 10.46 -3.51
C GLU A 24 5.99 11.57 -3.03
N ARG A 25 5.62 11.55 -1.74
CA ARG A 25 4.72 12.53 -1.11
C ARG A 25 5.28 12.96 0.24
N SER A 26 5.24 14.26 0.52
CA SER A 26 5.81 14.86 1.72
C SER A 26 5.20 16.22 2.06
N GLU A 27 3.96 16.45 1.65
CA GLU A 27 3.28 17.72 1.85
C GLU A 27 2.75 17.80 3.31
N PRO A 28 2.59 19.01 3.89
CA PRO A 28 2.08 19.14 5.26
C PRO A 28 0.69 18.52 5.48
N ALA A 29 -0.13 18.47 4.42
CA ALA A 29 -1.46 17.86 4.46
C ALA A 29 -1.40 16.35 4.75
N LEU A 30 -0.41 15.62 4.21
CA LEU A 30 -0.24 14.19 4.50
C LEU A 30 0.01 13.95 5.98
N ALA A 31 0.88 14.74 6.62
CA ALA A 31 1.14 14.62 8.06
C ALA A 31 -0.12 14.88 8.90
N THR A 32 -0.97 15.82 8.44
CA THR A 32 -2.25 16.15 9.09
C THR A 32 -3.24 14.98 8.99
N VAL A 33 -3.45 14.45 7.79
CA VAL A 33 -4.43 13.37 7.54
C VAL A 33 -4.00 12.05 8.18
N THR A 34 -2.71 11.73 8.12
CA THR A 34 -2.19 10.46 8.66
C THR A 34 -1.88 10.51 10.15
N ALA A 35 -1.91 11.70 10.76
CA ALA A 35 -1.42 11.95 12.12
C ALA A 35 0.03 11.47 12.35
N VAL A 36 0.86 11.45 11.28
CA VAL A 36 2.29 11.13 11.34
C VAL A 36 3.09 12.41 11.14
N PRO A 37 3.68 13.00 12.19
CA PRO A 37 4.47 14.22 12.07
C PRO A 37 5.64 14.05 11.08
N GLY A 38 5.76 14.98 10.13
CA GLY A 38 6.81 14.93 9.11
C GLY A 38 6.70 13.76 8.15
N ALA A 39 5.49 13.21 7.93
CA ALA A 39 5.24 12.10 7.02
C ALA A 39 5.89 12.32 5.65
N ARG A 40 6.68 11.33 5.24
CA ARG A 40 7.24 11.20 3.90
C ARG A 40 6.97 9.78 3.43
N VAL A 41 6.37 9.62 2.27
CA VAL A 41 5.97 8.31 1.75
C VAL A 41 6.30 8.15 0.28
N ARG A 42 6.72 6.93 -0.07
CA ARG A 42 6.60 6.38 -1.43
C ARG A 42 5.20 5.77 -1.55
N LEU A 43 4.44 6.18 -2.57
CA LEU A 43 3.04 5.82 -2.75
C LEU A 43 2.75 5.40 -4.20
N ALA A 44 1.89 4.39 -4.37
CA ALA A 44 1.26 4.10 -5.66
C ALA A 44 -0.22 3.74 -5.48
N MET A 45 -1.09 4.37 -6.27
CA MET A 45 -2.50 3.98 -6.42
C MET A 45 -2.60 3.03 -7.61
N LEU A 46 -3.13 1.85 -7.38
CA LEU A 46 -3.27 0.79 -8.37
C LEU A 46 -4.75 0.45 -8.56
N ARG A 47 -5.17 0.17 -9.80
CA ARG A 47 -6.54 -0.20 -10.15
C ARG A 47 -6.61 -1.55 -10.86
N LEU A 48 -7.61 -2.36 -10.49
CA LEU A 48 -8.03 -3.56 -11.22
C LEU A 48 -9.55 -3.51 -11.40
N GLY A 49 -10.01 -3.33 -12.64
CA GLY A 49 -11.43 -3.05 -12.91
C GLY A 49 -11.88 -1.79 -12.19
N ASP A 50 -12.88 -1.93 -11.32
CA ASP A 50 -13.44 -0.85 -10.48
C ASP A 50 -12.76 -0.72 -9.11
N TYR A 51 -11.92 -1.69 -8.73
CA TYR A 51 -11.27 -1.75 -7.43
C TYR A 51 -9.93 -1.01 -7.43
N ARG A 52 -9.60 -0.42 -6.28
CA ARG A 52 -8.34 0.29 -6.05
C ARG A 52 -7.64 -0.20 -4.80
N ILE A 53 -6.32 -0.26 -4.86
CA ILE A 53 -5.46 -0.48 -3.71
C ILE A 53 -4.36 0.58 -3.70
N GLU A 54 -3.97 1.02 -2.51
CA GLU A 54 -2.85 1.93 -2.33
C GLU A 54 -1.67 1.21 -1.67
N LEU A 55 -0.51 1.27 -2.32
CA LEU A 55 0.75 0.85 -1.72
C LEU A 55 1.38 2.05 -1.01
N PHE A 56 1.70 1.88 0.28
CA PHE A 56 2.42 2.88 1.07
C PHE A 56 3.75 2.33 1.59
N LYS A 57 4.81 3.11 1.49
CA LYS A 57 6.05 2.93 2.25
C LYS A 57 6.44 4.26 2.91
N TYR A 58 6.37 4.29 4.24
CA TYR A 58 6.82 5.44 5.02
C TYR A 58 8.34 5.45 5.13
N HIS A 59 8.95 6.61 4.88
CA HIS A 59 10.37 6.84 5.08
C HIS A 59 10.64 7.21 6.54
N GLY A 60 11.64 6.56 7.16
CA GLY A 60 12.06 6.87 8.53
C GLY A 60 11.07 6.52 9.64
N SER A 61 9.90 5.96 9.31
CA SER A 61 8.98 5.43 10.31
C SER A 61 9.59 4.21 10.99
N LYS A 62 9.62 4.22 12.32
CA LYS A 62 10.08 3.10 13.16
C LYS A 62 9.01 2.02 13.34
N TYR A 63 7.87 2.10 12.65
CA TYR A 63 6.83 1.09 12.80
C TYR A 63 7.38 -0.28 12.40
N LEU A 64 7.51 -1.15 13.41
CA LEU A 64 7.88 -2.53 13.21
C LEU A 64 6.72 -3.26 12.54
N PRO A 65 6.98 -4.22 11.65
CA PRO A 65 5.92 -5.08 11.12
C PRO A 65 5.26 -5.79 12.30
N SER A 66 4.00 -5.46 12.58
CA SER A 66 3.17 -6.22 13.50
C SER A 66 2.62 -7.41 12.73
N ILE A 67 3.24 -8.57 12.94
CA ILE A 67 2.67 -9.84 12.49
C ILE A 67 1.45 -10.09 13.38
N HIS A 68 0.27 -9.86 12.81
CA HIS A 68 -0.98 -10.19 13.47
C HIS A 68 -1.37 -11.61 13.07
N PRO A 69 -1.50 -12.55 14.02
CA PRO A 69 -2.02 -13.88 13.70
C PRO A 69 -3.39 -13.79 13.05
N GLN A 70 -3.65 -14.64 12.07
CA GLN A 70 -4.88 -14.59 11.27
C GLN A 70 -6.15 -14.89 12.08
N ASP A 71 -6.03 -15.55 13.24
CA ASP A 71 -7.13 -15.83 14.18
C ASP A 71 -7.48 -14.64 15.09
N LYS A 72 -6.82 -13.48 14.91
CA LYS A 72 -7.11 -12.25 15.65
C LYS A 72 -7.90 -11.28 14.79
N ASN A 73 -8.67 -10.42 15.46
CA ASN A 73 -9.47 -9.38 14.82
C ASN A 73 -8.58 -8.38 14.08
N GLY A 74 -8.99 -7.98 12.87
CA GLY A 74 -8.27 -7.01 12.02
C GLY A 74 -8.49 -7.26 10.53
N LEU A 75 -7.76 -6.53 9.68
CA LEU A 75 -7.69 -6.82 8.25
C LEU A 75 -6.85 -8.09 8.03
N THR A 76 -7.40 -9.10 7.36
CA THR A 76 -6.73 -10.40 7.18
C THR A 76 -6.20 -10.60 5.76
N HIS A 77 -7.05 -10.43 4.75
CA HIS A 77 -6.68 -10.61 3.34
C HIS A 77 -7.63 -9.86 2.40
N ILE A 78 -7.19 -9.75 1.15
CA ILE A 78 -8.00 -9.38 -0.01
C ILE A 78 -8.08 -10.61 -0.93
N GLY A 79 -9.28 -10.93 -1.41
CA GLY A 79 -9.53 -12.03 -2.33
C GLY A 79 -9.78 -11.51 -3.74
N PHE A 80 -9.27 -12.21 -4.75
CA PHE A 80 -9.53 -11.93 -6.15
C PHE A 80 -10.29 -13.10 -6.76
N GLU A 81 -11.42 -12.80 -7.39
CA GLU A 81 -12.07 -13.75 -8.26
C GLU A 81 -11.28 -13.83 -9.58
N VAL A 82 -11.00 -15.05 -10.01
CA VAL A 82 -10.35 -15.33 -11.29
C VAL A 82 -11.25 -16.22 -12.11
N LEU A 83 -11.54 -15.83 -13.35
CA LEU A 83 -12.32 -16.66 -14.26
C LEU A 83 -11.44 -17.83 -14.71
N THR A 84 -11.89 -19.05 -14.41
CA THR A 84 -11.27 -20.32 -14.85
C THR A 84 -11.65 -20.68 -16.27
#